data_AF-A0A967VRV7-F1
#
_entry.id   AF-A0A967VRV7-F1
#
_cell.length_a   1.000
_cell.length_b   1.000
_cell.length_c   1.000
_cell.angle_alpha   90.00
_cell.angle_beta   90.00
_cell.angle_gamma   90.00
#
_symmetry.space_group_name_H-M   'P 1'
#
loop_
_entity.id
_entity.type
_entity.pdbx_description
1 polymer ?
#
loop_
_entity_poly.entity_id
_entity_poly.type
_entity_poly.pdbx_seq_one_letter_code
_entity_poly.pdbx_strand_id
1 'polypeptide(L)'
;GGGALYLVMGVLAALVNRSESGRGDTVDAAMVDGAASLMLPTFEMYGLGVWDDTRGANLLDGGAPFYGVYETADGKHLAVGPIEPQFFSALAEGLGIEPIVDR
;
A
#
# COMPACT_ATOMS: atom_id res chain seq x y z
N GLY A 1 7.21 7.67 -3.11
CA GLY A 1 6.71 8.15 -1.81
C GLY A 1 7.82 8.56 -0.85
N GLY A 2 8.87 7.74 -0.67
CA GLY A 2 9.79 7.87 0.47
C GLY A 2 10.75 9.07 0.48
N GLY A 3 11.34 9.47 -0.64
CA GLY A 3 12.35 10.53 -0.64
C GLY A 3 11.78 11.93 -0.36
N ALA A 4 10.95 12.43 -1.28
CA ALA A 4 10.43 13.79 -1.21
C ALA A 4 9.53 14.03 0.03
N LEU A 5 8.71 13.05 0.42
CA LEU A 5 7.84 13.16 1.60
C LEU A 5 8.66 13.44 2.86
N TYR A 6 9.69 12.62 3.13
CA TYR A 6 10.49 12.76 4.33
C TYR A 6 11.40 13.99 4.30
N LEU A 7 11.90 14.40 3.13
CA LEU A 7 12.62 15.66 3.00
C LEU A 7 11.72 16.86 3.32
N VAL A 8 10.51 16.91 2.76
CA VAL A 8 9.54 17.98 3.04
C VAL A 8 9.16 17.99 4.53
N MET A 9 8.85 16.82 5.10
CA MET A 9 8.54 16.72 6.52
C MET A 9 9.69 17.17 7.42
N GLY A 10 10.93 16.78 7.11
CA GLY A 10 12.12 17.21 7.84
C GLY A 10 12.35 18.72 7.76
N VAL A 11 12.16 19.33 6.59
CA VAL A 11 12.26 20.79 6.42
C VAL A 11 11.17 21.50 7.22
N LEU A 12 9.92 21.03 7.17
CA LEU A 12 8.83 21.62 7.94
C LEU A 12 9.09 21.52 9.45
N ALA A 13 9.57 20.37 9.93
CA ALA A 13 9.96 20.19 11.33
C ALA A 13 11.09 21.16 11.75
N ALA A 14 12.11 21.32 10.91
CA ALA A 14 13.19 22.28 11.14
C ALA A 14 12.70 23.73 11.18
N LEU A 15 11.72 24.10 10.33
CA LEU A 15 11.12 25.43 10.35
C LEU A 15 10.32 25.68 11.63
N VAL A 16 9.60 24.68 12.12
CA VAL A 16 8.88 24.74 13.41
C VAL A 16 9.88 24.91 14.55
N ASN A 17 10.91 24.07 14.62
CA ASN A 17 11.96 24.16 15.63
C ASN A 17 12.69 25.52 15.59
N ARG A 18 12.95 26.06 14.39
CA ARG A 18 13.56 27.39 14.23
C ARG A 18 12.67 28.50 14.79
N SER A 19 11.34 28.36 14.77
CA SER A 19 10.43 29.40 15.26
C SER A 19 10.58 29.66 16.76
N GLU A 20 11.02 28.65 17.52
CA GLU A 20 11.29 28.75 18.95
C GLU A 20 12.79 28.96 19.22
N SER A 21 13.66 28.22 18.54
CA SER A 21 15.10 28.20 18.82
C SER A 21 15.89 29.33 18.14
N GLY A 22 15.36 29.93 17.06
CA GLY A 22 16.07 30.88 16.21
C GLY A 22 17.21 30.28 15.37
N ARG A 23 17.42 28.95 15.40
CA ARG A 23 18.52 28.25 14.74
C ARG A 23 18.01 27.36 13.62
N GLY A 24 18.78 27.25 12.54
CA GLY A 24 18.52 26.27 11.49
C GLY A 24 19.02 24.87 11.87
N ASP A 25 18.55 23.86 11.14
CA ASP A 25 18.92 22.45 11.32
C ASP A 25 19.40 21.83 9.99
N THR A 26 20.10 20.68 10.09
CA THR A 26 20.44 19.83 8.94
C THR A 26 19.45 18.69 8.86
N VAL A 27 18.84 18.50 7.69
CA VAL A 27 17.92 17.39 7.41
C VAL A 27 18.64 16.36 6.55
N ASP A 28 18.91 15.19 7.14
CA ASP A 28 19.34 14.01 6.39
C ASP A 28 18.11 13.18 6.03
N ALA A 29 17.85 13.02 4.73
CA ALA A 29 16.66 12.35 4.22
C ALA A 29 17.07 11.34 3.15
N ALA A 30 17.53 10.16 3.59
CA ALA A 30 17.88 9.08 2.70
C ALA A 30 16.63 8.44 2.06
N MET A 31 16.66 8.25 0.74
CA MET A 31 15.54 7.63 0.01
C MET A 31 15.27 6.18 0.46
N VAL A 32 16.32 5.46 0.87
CA VAL A 32 16.21 4.07 1.34
C VAL A 32 15.42 3.99 2.65
N ASP A 33 15.68 4.90 3.59
CA ASP A 33 14.96 4.95 4.87
C ASP A 33 13.48 5.29 4.65
N GLY A 34 13.21 6.28 3.78
CA GLY A 34 11.83 6.64 3.43
C GLY A 34 11.10 5.57 2.62
N ALA A 35 11.80 4.73 1.85
CA ALA A 35 11.19 3.59 1.17
C ALA A 35 10.89 2.45 2.17
N ALA A 36 11.83 2.16 3.07
CA ALA A 36 11.66 1.16 4.11
C ALA A 36 10.51 1.51 5.06
N SER A 37 10.35 2.78 5.42
CA SER A 37 9.25 3.23 6.28
C SER A 37 7.87 3.07 5.62
N LEU A 38 7.77 3.23 4.30
CA LEU A 38 6.52 2.99 3.57
C LEU A 38 6.19 1.50 3.41
N MET A 39 7.21 0.64 3.48
CA MET A 39 7.07 -0.83 3.41
C MET A 39 6.80 -1.48 4.76
N LEU A 40 6.64 -0.70 5.85
CA LEU A 40 6.40 -1.24 7.19
C LEU A 40 5.28 -2.30 7.26
N PRO A 41 4.09 -2.11 6.65
CA PRO A 41 3.05 -3.13 6.68
C PRO A 41 3.48 -4.45 6.02
N THR A 42 4.24 -4.38 4.94
CA THR A 42 4.77 -5.56 4.25
C THR A 42 5.82 -6.28 5.11
N PHE A 43 6.73 -5.53 5.76
CA PHE A 43 7.71 -6.12 6.68
C PHE A 43 7.05 -6.76 7.90
N GLU A 44 5.98 -6.17 8.42
CA GLU A 44 5.17 -6.76 9.50
C GLU A 44 4.53 -8.08 9.05
N MET A 45 3.85 -8.08 7.91
CA MET A 45 3.24 -9.29 7.33
C MET A 45 4.27 -10.39 7.05
N TYR A 46 5.45 -10.02 6.58
CA TYR A 46 6.57 -10.95 6.39
C TYR A 46 7.06 -11.53 7.73
N GLY A 47 7.21 -10.69 8.76
CA GLY A 47 7.57 -11.13 10.11
C GLY A 47 6.53 -12.05 10.77
N LEU A 48 5.26 -11.89 10.42
CA LEU A 48 4.15 -12.75 10.84
C LEU A 48 4.01 -14.04 9.99
N GLY A 49 4.79 -14.18 8.92
CA GLY A 49 4.73 -15.33 8.01
C GLY A 49 3.49 -15.34 7.11
N VAL A 50 2.80 -14.21 6.94
CA VAL A 50 1.63 -14.06 6.06
C VAL A 50 1.96 -13.31 4.76
N TRP A 51 3.24 -13.02 4.53
CA TRP A 51 3.77 -12.49 3.27
C TRP A 51 4.89 -13.40 2.75
N ASP A 52 4.82 -13.76 1.48
CA ASP A 52 5.82 -14.52 0.73
C ASP A 52 6.66 -13.56 -0.13
N ASP A 53 7.98 -13.81 -0.21
CA ASP A 53 8.90 -12.98 -1.01
C ASP A 53 8.78 -13.23 -2.53
N THR A 54 7.94 -14.19 -2.93
CA THR A 54 7.55 -14.44 -4.31
C THR A 54 6.62 -13.33 -4.80
N ARG A 55 7.01 -12.67 -5.89
CA ARG A 55 6.20 -11.65 -6.57
C ARG A 55 4.85 -12.22 -7.01
N GLY A 56 3.77 -11.53 -6.66
CA GLY A 56 2.42 -11.87 -7.12
C GLY A 56 1.85 -13.09 -6.43
N ALA A 57 2.33 -13.41 -5.22
CA ALA A 57 1.87 -14.55 -4.43
C ALA A 57 1.09 -14.13 -3.18
N ASN A 58 0.84 -12.83 -3.00
CA ASN A 58 0.32 -12.26 -1.77
C ASN A 58 -1.07 -11.64 -1.96
N LEU A 59 -1.69 -11.32 -0.82
CA LEU A 59 -3.00 -10.67 -0.78
C LEU A 59 -3.02 -9.32 -1.50
N LEU A 60 -1.94 -8.52 -1.42
CA LEU A 60 -1.93 -7.12 -1.84
C LEU A 60 -1.03 -6.83 -3.06
N ASP A 61 -0.47 -7.85 -3.69
CA ASP A 61 0.47 -7.70 -4.82
C ASP A 61 -0.07 -8.24 -6.16
N GLY A 62 -1.35 -8.59 -6.20
CA GLY A 62 -2.02 -9.17 -7.37
C GLY A 62 -2.10 -10.70 -7.37
N GLY A 63 -1.58 -11.39 -6.34
CA GLY A 63 -1.71 -12.84 -6.21
C GLY A 63 -3.11 -13.32 -5.84
N ALA A 64 -3.89 -12.48 -5.16
CA ALA A 64 -5.28 -12.79 -4.83
C ALA A 64 -6.23 -12.40 -5.98
N PRO A 65 -7.12 -13.31 -6.45
CA PRO A 65 -8.06 -13.00 -7.55
C PRO A 65 -9.11 -11.95 -7.18
N PHE A 66 -9.27 -11.66 -5.89
CA PHE A 66 -10.15 -10.60 -5.39
C PHE A 66 -9.38 -9.32 -5.01
N TYR A 67 -8.12 -9.21 -5.41
CA TYR A 67 -7.30 -8.00 -5.25
C TYR A 67 -6.34 -7.84 -6.44
N GLY A 68 -6.81 -7.21 -7.51
CA GLY A 68 -6.07 -7.12 -8.77
C GLY A 68 -6.72 -6.22 -9.81
N VAL A 69 -6.21 -6.28 -11.04
CA VAL A 69 -6.70 -5.49 -12.17
C VAL A 69 -7.08 -6.44 -13.31
N TYR A 70 -8.28 -6.27 -13.85
CA TYR A 70 -8.86 -7.12 -14.91
C TYR A 70 -9.17 -6.31 -16.15
N GLU A 71 -8.86 -6.86 -17.33
CA GLU A 71 -9.25 -6.27 -18.61
C GLU A 71 -10.74 -6.49 -18.88
N THR A 72 -11.44 -5.47 -19.37
CA THR A 72 -12.86 -5.49 -19.72
C THR A 72 -13.06 -5.65 -21.24
N ALA A 73 -14.27 -5.98 -21.67
CA ALA A 73 -14.57 -6.22 -23.09
C ALA A 73 -14.32 -5.00 -24.01
N ASP A 74 -14.25 -3.79 -23.47
CA ASP A 74 -13.90 -2.57 -24.19
C ASP A 74 -12.38 -2.28 -24.19
N GLY A 75 -11.54 -3.22 -23.74
CA GLY A 75 -10.08 -3.11 -23.66
C GLY A 75 -9.59 -2.15 -22.57
N LYS A 76 -10.49 -1.74 -21.66
CA LYS A 76 -10.13 -0.96 -20.47
C LYS A 76 -9.90 -1.89 -19.28
N HIS A 77 -9.63 -1.31 -18.11
CA HIS A 77 -9.26 -2.05 -16.92
C HIS A 77 -10.19 -1.71 -15.75
N LEU A 78 -10.56 -2.73 -14.99
CA LEU A 78 -11.28 -2.63 -13.72
C LEU A 78 -10.34 -3.02 -12.57
N ALA A 79 -10.21 -2.15 -11.58
CA ALA A 79 -9.55 -2.49 -10.32
C ALA A 79 -10.55 -3.22 -9.39
N VAL A 80 -10.18 -4.40 -8.93
CA VAL A 80 -10.96 -5.25 -8.03
C VAL A 80 -10.22 -5.32 -6.69
N GLY A 81 -10.90 -5.04 -5.58
CA GLY A 81 -10.31 -5.12 -4.24
C GLY A 81 -11.27 -5.40 -3.08
N PRO A 82 -12.34 -6.23 -3.22
CA PRO A 82 -13.20 -6.58 -2.10
C PRO A 82 -12.54 -7.63 -1.17
N ILE A 83 -11.67 -7.15 -0.28
CA ILE A 83 -10.99 -8.00 0.70
C ILE A 83 -12.00 -8.59 1.68
N GLU A 84 -12.93 -7.78 2.19
CA GLU A 84 -13.91 -8.22 3.18
C GLU A 84 -15.02 -9.08 2.56
N PRO A 85 -15.50 -10.14 3.25
CA PRO A 85 -16.46 -11.09 2.70
C PRO A 85 -17.74 -10.47 2.15
N GLN A 86 -18.32 -9.50 2.87
CA GLN A 86 -19.55 -8.82 2.45
C GLN A 86 -19.38 -8.03 1.15
N PHE A 87 -18.19 -7.45 0.91
CA PHE A 87 -17.92 -6.72 -0.31
C PHE A 87 -17.69 -7.67 -1.48
N PHE A 88 -17.12 -8.85 -1.22
CA PHE A 88 -16.96 -9.87 -2.24
C PHE A 88 -18.30 -10.47 -2.64
N SER A 89 -19.18 -10.74 -1.68
CA SER A 89 -20.55 -11.18 -1.96
C SER A 89 -21.30 -10.17 -2.81
N ALA A 90 -21.18 -8.86 -2.50
CA ALA A 90 -21.79 -7.81 -3.31
C ALA A 90 -21.21 -7.73 -4.74
N LEU A 91 -19.89 -7.91 -4.90
CA LEU A 91 -19.26 -8.00 -6.22
C LEU A 91 -19.77 -9.22 -6.99
N ALA A 92 -19.82 -10.39 -6.36
CA ALA A 92 -20.27 -11.63 -6.97
C ALA A 92 -21.73 -11.53 -7.43
N GLU A 93 -22.60 -10.96 -6.59
CA GLU A 93 -23.99 -10.67 -6.93
C GLU A 93 -24.09 -9.74 -8.14
N GLY A 94 -23.35 -8.62 -8.14
CA GLY A 94 -23.33 -7.67 -9.25
C GLY A 94 -22.80 -8.25 -10.56
N LEU A 95 -21.91 -9.24 -10.49
CA LEU A 95 -21.37 -9.96 -11.65
C LEU A 95 -22.22 -11.18 -12.05
N GLY A 96 -23.22 -11.56 -11.26
CA GLY A 96 -24.04 -12.75 -11.50
C GLY A 96 -23.27 -14.06 -11.37
N ILE A 97 -22.24 -14.10 -10.51
CA ILE A 97 -21.41 -15.28 -10.27
C ILE A 97 -21.64 -15.81 -8.85
N GLU A 98 -21.50 -17.13 -8.65
CA GLU A 98 -21.53 -17.70 -7.31
C GLU A 98 -20.29 -17.25 -6.52
N PRO A 99 -20.46 -16.72 -5.29
CA PRO A 99 -19.32 -16.38 -4.45
C PRO A 99 -18.58 -17.65 -4.04
N ILE A 100 -17.26 -17.69 -4.26
CA ILE A 100 -16.39 -18.73 -3.72
C ILE A 100 -16.40 -18.60 -2.19
N VAL A 101 -16.96 -19.62 -1.51
CA VAL A 101 -17.27 -19.60 -0.07
C VAL A 101 -16.05 -19.91 0.81
N ASP A 102 -15.06 -20.63 0.28
CA ASP A 102 -13.84 -21.01 1.00
C ASP A 102 -12.63 -20.19 0.52
N ARG A 103 -12.44 -19.02 1.14
CA ARG A 103 -11.21 -18.21 1.01
C ARG A 103 -10.16 -18.62 2.04
#